data_AF-A0A1V4RFR1-F1
#
_entry.id   AF-A0A1V4RFR1-F1
#
_cell.length_a   1.000
_cell.length_b   1.000
_cell.length_c   1.000
_cell.angle_alpha   90.00
_cell.angle_beta   90.00
_cell.angle_gamma   90.00
#
_symmetry.space_group_name_H-M   'P 1'
#
loop_
_entity.id
_entity.type
_entity.pdbx_description
1 polymer ?
#
loop_
_entity_poly.entity_id
_entity_poly.type
_entity_poly.pdbx_seq_one_letter_code
_entity_poly.pdbx_strand_id
1 'polypeptide(L)'
;MGILHSISLKEVYETAPANAGFDKYLELDTGQVYTGGLLIGNIFSPITTQLEGNEGQDVKIIGNGAILDLQGEQICISYCNNILEIDNCIIINGNIRYRGINLTDELIEPTGYVEYCTFYNTHDYGVRIFGAGAGIRLERNIFVNAIETGNDFTYINGSSMEWLPTGANIAISIFYSTYGIPELVDNWSFHDLPVINSDSLRHFVELCEYG
;
A
#
# COMPACT_ATOMS: atom_id res chain seq x y z
N MET A 1 -12.17 -28.18 18.96
CA MET A 1 -11.60 -26.94 18.38
C MET A 1 -10.90 -27.36 17.11
N GLY A 2 -11.53 -27.13 15.96
CA GLY A 2 -10.87 -27.37 14.68
C GLY A 2 -9.76 -26.34 14.50
N ILE A 3 -8.61 -26.78 14.03
CA ILE A 3 -7.55 -25.88 13.58
C ILE A 3 -8.15 -25.15 12.38
N LEU A 4 -8.54 -23.88 12.54
CA LEU A 4 -8.81 -22.99 11.42
C LEU A 4 -7.46 -22.84 10.71
N HIS A 5 -7.30 -23.49 9.57
CA HIS A 5 -6.19 -23.18 8.67
C HIS A 5 -6.33 -21.71 8.29
N SER A 6 -5.36 -20.88 8.66
CA SER A 6 -5.27 -19.50 8.18
C SER A 6 -5.06 -19.55 6.66
N ILE A 7 -5.96 -18.95 5.91
CA ILE A 7 -5.82 -18.81 4.45
C ILE A 7 -4.92 -17.60 4.22
N SER A 8 -3.83 -17.77 3.48
CA SER A 8 -2.98 -16.62 3.15
C SER A 8 -3.57 -15.80 2.01
N LEU A 9 -3.35 -14.49 2.02
CA LEU A 9 -3.77 -13.62 0.92
C LEU A 9 -3.09 -14.04 -0.40
N LYS A 10 -1.85 -14.52 -0.32
CA LYS A 10 -1.10 -15.03 -1.46
C LYS A 10 -1.74 -16.28 -2.09
N GLU A 11 -2.23 -17.24 -1.32
CA GLU A 11 -2.91 -18.42 -1.86
C GLU A 11 -4.19 -18.04 -2.62
N VAL A 12 -4.95 -17.06 -2.10
CA VAL A 12 -6.13 -16.52 -2.78
C VAL A 12 -5.72 -15.85 -4.09
N TYR A 13 -4.69 -15.01 -4.05
CA TYR A 13 -4.15 -14.34 -5.24
C TYR A 13 -3.70 -15.33 -6.33
N GLU A 14 -2.94 -16.37 -5.96
CA GLU A 14 -2.41 -17.35 -6.91
C GLU A 14 -3.52 -18.12 -7.62
N THR A 15 -4.63 -18.38 -6.93
CA THR A 15 -5.79 -19.12 -7.46
C THR A 15 -6.89 -18.24 -8.04
N ALA A 16 -6.84 -16.92 -7.81
CA ALA A 16 -7.84 -15.99 -8.31
C ALA A 16 -7.90 -15.97 -9.86
N PRO A 17 -9.10 -16.01 -10.45
CA PRO A 17 -9.28 -15.96 -11.89
C PRO A 17 -9.15 -14.52 -12.41
N ALA A 18 -8.93 -14.39 -13.71
CA ALA A 18 -9.16 -13.13 -14.40
C ALA A 18 -10.66 -12.84 -14.50
N ASN A 19 -11.07 -11.60 -14.22
CA ASN A 19 -12.46 -11.18 -14.32
C ASN A 19 -12.55 -9.65 -14.40
N ALA A 20 -13.62 -9.13 -15.02
CA ALA A 20 -13.91 -7.69 -15.12
C ALA A 20 -12.75 -6.82 -15.66
N GLY A 21 -11.88 -7.39 -16.50
CA GLY A 21 -10.71 -6.71 -17.06
C GLY A 21 -9.44 -6.79 -16.21
N PHE A 22 -9.48 -7.42 -15.04
CA PHE A 22 -8.32 -7.66 -14.19
C PHE A 22 -7.74 -9.05 -14.44
N ASP A 23 -6.41 -9.16 -14.37
CA ASP A 23 -5.70 -10.45 -14.41
C ASP A 23 -6.01 -11.29 -13.17
N LYS A 24 -6.18 -10.63 -12.02
CA LYS A 24 -6.48 -11.24 -10.73
C LYS A 24 -7.64 -10.53 -10.06
N TYR A 25 -8.78 -11.21 -10.01
CA TYR A 25 -9.99 -10.73 -9.36
C TYR A 25 -10.27 -11.56 -8.11
N LEU A 26 -9.95 -11.00 -6.95
CA LEU A 26 -10.11 -11.63 -5.64
C LEU A 26 -11.44 -11.17 -5.05
N GLU A 27 -12.35 -12.09 -4.82
CA GLU A 27 -13.57 -11.84 -4.06
C GLU A 27 -13.42 -12.57 -2.72
N LEU A 28 -13.31 -11.78 -1.65
CA LEU A 28 -13.04 -12.28 -0.30
C LEU A 28 -14.34 -12.52 0.47
N ASP A 29 -14.29 -13.48 1.39
CA ASP A 29 -15.43 -13.85 2.23
C ASP A 29 -15.61 -12.85 3.38
N THR A 30 -16.85 -12.43 3.62
CA THR A 30 -17.18 -11.46 4.69
C THR A 30 -16.70 -11.91 6.07
N GLY A 31 -15.94 -11.05 6.74
CA GLY A 31 -15.42 -11.30 8.09
C GLY A 31 -14.35 -12.40 8.19
N GLN A 32 -13.97 -13.00 7.06
CA GLN A 32 -12.87 -13.95 7.01
C GLN A 32 -11.54 -13.23 7.21
N VAL A 33 -10.62 -13.87 7.92
CA VAL A 33 -9.24 -13.38 8.10
C VAL A 33 -8.34 -14.03 7.06
N TYR A 34 -7.63 -13.20 6.30
CA TYR A 34 -6.56 -13.60 5.38
C TYR A 34 -5.23 -13.06 5.89
N THR A 35 -4.20 -13.91 5.90
CA THR A 35 -2.91 -13.57 6.51
C THR A 35 -1.80 -13.32 5.48
N GLY A 36 -0.83 -12.48 5.85
CA GLY A 36 0.37 -12.21 5.07
C GLY A 36 0.19 -11.16 3.97
N GLY A 37 1.31 -10.73 3.39
CA GLY A 37 1.35 -9.68 2.37
C GLY A 37 1.14 -10.19 0.95
N LEU A 38 1.22 -9.25 0.02
CA LEU A 38 1.14 -9.51 -1.41
C LEU A 38 2.07 -8.55 -2.16
N LEU A 39 2.92 -9.07 -3.04
CA LEU A 39 3.77 -8.28 -3.92
C LEU A 39 3.32 -8.48 -5.37
N ILE A 40 3.02 -7.39 -6.06
CA ILE A 40 2.58 -7.32 -7.45
C ILE A 40 3.60 -6.49 -8.21
N GLY A 41 4.25 -7.07 -9.21
CA GLY A 41 5.32 -6.42 -9.97
C GLY A 41 6.71 -6.62 -9.40
N ASN A 42 7.66 -5.92 -10.01
CA ASN A 42 9.08 -6.11 -9.77
C ASN A 42 9.54 -5.48 -8.45
N ILE A 43 10.76 -5.82 -8.05
CA ILE A 43 11.52 -5.11 -7.03
C ILE A 43 12.74 -4.45 -7.68
N PHE A 44 13.18 -3.32 -7.12
CA PHE A 44 14.45 -2.72 -7.51
C PHE A 44 15.58 -3.37 -6.73
N SER A 45 16.55 -3.94 -7.43
CA SER A 45 17.75 -4.52 -6.83
C SER A 45 18.87 -3.48 -6.78
N PRO A 46 19.29 -3.02 -5.58
CA PRO A 46 20.37 -2.03 -5.47
C PRO A 46 21.75 -2.61 -5.82
N ILE A 47 21.86 -3.95 -5.91
CA ILE A 47 23.11 -4.65 -6.24
C ILE A 47 23.33 -4.64 -7.76
N THR A 48 22.29 -4.94 -8.52
CA THR A 48 22.35 -5.04 -10.00
C THR A 48 21.89 -3.75 -10.67
N THR A 49 21.26 -2.83 -9.93
CA THR A 49 20.62 -1.60 -10.41
C THR A 49 19.55 -1.88 -11.47
N GLN A 50 18.84 -3.00 -11.33
CA GLN A 50 17.81 -3.45 -12.26
C GLN A 50 16.52 -3.81 -11.53
N LEU A 51 15.42 -3.82 -12.28
CA LEU A 51 14.15 -4.38 -11.83
C LEU A 51 14.22 -5.90 -11.96
N GLU A 52 13.89 -6.60 -10.88
CA GLU A 52 13.94 -8.07 -10.78
C GLU A 52 12.61 -8.61 -10.24
N GLY A 53 12.31 -9.89 -10.51
CA GLY A 53 11.09 -10.53 -10.03
C GLY A 53 10.02 -10.71 -11.10
N ASN A 54 8.78 -10.89 -10.67
CA ASN A 54 7.65 -11.12 -11.57
C ASN A 54 7.15 -9.79 -12.14
N GLU A 55 6.65 -9.83 -13.37
CA GLU A 55 5.92 -8.72 -13.98
C GLU A 55 4.68 -8.34 -13.16
N GLY A 56 4.23 -7.10 -13.34
CA GLY A 56 2.99 -6.63 -12.76
C GLY A 56 1.75 -7.34 -13.32
N GLN A 57 0.67 -7.29 -12.57
CA GLN A 57 -0.64 -7.77 -12.98
C GLN A 57 -1.69 -6.75 -12.56
N ASP A 58 -2.79 -6.64 -13.32
CA ASP A 58 -3.93 -5.85 -12.89
C ASP A 58 -4.72 -6.64 -11.84
N VAL A 59 -4.82 -6.10 -10.63
CA VAL A 59 -5.38 -6.78 -9.47
C VAL A 59 -6.53 -6.00 -8.88
N LYS A 60 -7.64 -6.70 -8.63
CA LYS A 60 -8.79 -6.20 -7.90
C LYS A 60 -9.09 -7.08 -6.70
N ILE A 61 -9.24 -6.46 -5.53
CA ILE A 61 -9.62 -7.10 -4.28
C ILE A 61 -10.97 -6.53 -3.82
N ILE A 62 -12.01 -7.36 -3.87
CA ILE A 62 -13.31 -7.09 -3.28
C ILE A 62 -13.34 -7.70 -1.89
N GLY A 63 -13.22 -6.87 -0.88
CA GLY A 63 -13.05 -7.30 0.50
C GLY A 63 -14.32 -7.85 1.15
N ASN A 64 -15.50 -7.31 0.82
CA ASN A 64 -16.77 -7.65 1.49
C ASN A 64 -16.70 -7.59 3.04
N GLY A 65 -15.85 -6.74 3.61
CA GLY A 65 -15.58 -6.66 5.04
C GLY A 65 -14.63 -7.73 5.58
N ALA A 66 -13.85 -8.40 4.72
CA ALA A 66 -12.78 -9.30 5.13
C ALA A 66 -11.66 -8.56 5.87
N ILE A 67 -10.95 -9.29 6.73
CA ILE A 67 -9.81 -8.79 7.49
C ILE A 67 -8.53 -9.28 6.82
N LEU A 68 -7.67 -8.34 6.42
CA LEU A 68 -6.33 -8.57 5.93
C LEU A 68 -5.35 -8.33 7.07
N ASP A 69 -4.95 -9.42 7.75
CA ASP A 69 -3.90 -9.39 8.77
C ASP A 69 -2.54 -9.58 8.09
N LEU A 70 -1.86 -8.48 7.83
CA LEU A 70 -0.65 -8.49 7.03
C LEU A 70 0.59 -8.95 7.80
N GLN A 71 0.50 -9.16 9.11
CA GLN A 71 1.57 -9.75 9.94
C GLN A 71 2.96 -9.08 9.83
N GLY A 72 2.98 -7.77 9.62
CA GLY A 72 4.16 -6.94 9.41
C GLY A 72 4.57 -6.81 7.95
N GLU A 73 3.90 -7.51 7.03
CA GLU A 73 4.11 -7.40 5.60
C GLU A 73 3.25 -6.29 4.97
N GLN A 74 3.29 -6.19 3.65
CA GLN A 74 2.62 -5.15 2.87
C GLN A 74 1.86 -5.76 1.69
N ILE A 75 0.78 -5.10 1.26
CA ILE A 75 0.23 -5.26 -0.09
C ILE A 75 0.90 -4.17 -0.94
N CYS A 76 1.79 -4.58 -1.83
CA CYS A 76 2.62 -3.67 -2.62
C CYS A 76 2.43 -3.94 -4.10
N ILE A 77 2.07 -2.90 -4.85
CA ILE A 77 2.23 -2.86 -6.30
C ILE A 77 3.45 -2.00 -6.62
N SER A 78 4.41 -2.55 -7.35
CA SER A 78 5.71 -1.91 -7.55
C SER A 78 6.28 -2.03 -8.95
N TYR A 79 6.76 -0.88 -9.44
CA TYR A 79 7.56 -0.73 -10.65
C TYR A 79 6.92 -1.40 -11.88
N CYS A 80 5.61 -1.20 -12.04
CA CYS A 80 4.85 -1.64 -13.19
C CYS A 80 3.76 -0.61 -13.52
N ASN A 81 3.28 -0.63 -14.77
CA ASN A 81 2.19 0.22 -15.25
C ASN A 81 0.83 -0.50 -15.13
N ASN A 82 0.61 -1.15 -13.99
CA ASN A 82 -0.57 -1.95 -13.70
C ASN A 82 -1.46 -1.30 -12.64
N ILE A 83 -2.66 -1.86 -12.49
CA ILE A 83 -3.70 -1.35 -11.61
C ILE A 83 -3.79 -2.21 -10.34
N LEU A 84 -3.85 -1.58 -9.17
CA LEU A 84 -4.28 -2.20 -7.92
C LEU A 84 -5.52 -1.49 -7.38
N GLU A 85 -6.64 -2.20 -7.33
CA GLU A 85 -7.90 -1.76 -6.74
C GLU A 85 -8.24 -2.59 -5.50
N ILE A 86 -8.50 -1.92 -4.37
CA ILE A 86 -8.90 -2.57 -3.12
C ILE A 86 -10.14 -1.88 -2.58
N ASP A 87 -11.20 -2.66 -2.34
CA ASP A 87 -12.49 -2.17 -1.87
C ASP A 87 -12.93 -2.91 -0.60
N ASN A 88 -13.46 -2.18 0.38
CA ASN A 88 -14.21 -2.72 1.52
C ASN A 88 -13.46 -3.81 2.33
N CYS A 89 -12.20 -3.54 2.69
CA CYS A 89 -11.37 -4.38 3.55
C CYS A 89 -11.13 -3.74 4.93
N ILE A 90 -10.83 -4.58 5.93
CA ILE A 90 -10.21 -4.15 7.18
C ILE A 90 -8.74 -4.58 7.15
N ILE A 91 -7.81 -3.63 7.16
CA ILE A 91 -6.36 -3.87 7.07
C ILE A 91 -5.73 -3.65 8.44
N ILE A 92 -4.96 -4.64 8.92
CA ILE A 92 -4.26 -4.57 10.21
C ILE A 92 -2.82 -5.07 10.09
N ASN A 93 -1.98 -4.65 11.05
CA ASN A 93 -0.61 -5.13 11.23
C ASN A 93 0.29 -5.01 9.99
N GLY A 94 0.01 -4.11 9.07
CA GLY A 94 0.82 -3.87 7.87
C GLY A 94 0.20 -2.78 7.02
N ASN A 95 0.68 -2.58 5.79
CA ASN A 95 0.31 -1.42 4.99
C ASN A 95 0.07 -1.73 3.52
N ILE A 96 -0.49 -0.75 2.80
CA ILE A 96 -0.59 -0.77 1.34
C ILE A 96 0.46 0.18 0.76
N ARG A 97 1.16 -0.26 -0.30
CA ARG A 97 2.16 0.55 -0.99
C ARG A 97 1.96 0.57 -2.49
N TYR A 98 2.06 1.78 -3.04
CA TYR A 98 2.26 2.03 -4.46
C TYR A 98 3.70 2.51 -4.63
N ARG A 99 4.47 1.83 -5.48
CA ARG A 99 5.86 2.20 -5.79
C ARG A 99 6.04 2.40 -7.27
N GLY A 100 6.30 3.63 -7.69
CA GLY A 100 6.77 3.92 -9.04
C GLY A 100 8.25 4.29 -9.06
N ILE A 101 8.77 4.53 -10.26
CA ILE A 101 10.15 4.92 -10.49
C ILE A 101 10.25 5.80 -11.73
N ASN A 102 11.08 6.83 -11.64
CA ASN A 102 11.44 7.67 -12.78
C ASN A 102 12.83 7.26 -13.27
N LEU A 103 12.89 6.63 -14.43
CA LEU A 103 14.12 6.26 -15.14
C LEU A 103 14.40 7.31 -16.23
N THR A 104 15.63 7.33 -16.75
CA THR A 104 16.09 8.34 -17.73
C THR A 104 15.13 8.53 -18.92
N ASP A 105 14.51 7.43 -19.40
CA ASP A 105 13.68 7.43 -20.60
C ASP A 105 12.23 6.98 -20.35
N GLU A 106 11.89 6.63 -19.10
CA GLU A 106 10.60 6.00 -18.79
C GLU A 106 10.16 6.33 -17.36
N LEU A 107 8.91 6.79 -17.23
CA LEU A 107 8.19 6.82 -15.97
C LEU A 107 7.37 5.53 -15.85
N ILE A 108 7.60 4.78 -14.78
CA ILE A 108 6.85 3.55 -14.48
C ILE A 108 6.09 3.81 -13.19
N GLU A 109 4.76 3.84 -13.27
CA GLU A 109 3.91 4.14 -12.11
C GLU A 109 2.65 3.27 -12.08
N PRO A 110 2.36 2.60 -10.94
CA PRO A 110 1.12 1.89 -10.77
C PRO A 110 -0.04 2.87 -10.50
N THR A 111 -1.25 2.43 -10.83
CA THR A 111 -2.48 3.22 -10.63
C THR A 111 -3.55 2.41 -9.89
N GLY A 112 -4.71 3.01 -9.59
CA GLY A 112 -5.85 2.30 -9.01
C GLY A 112 -6.45 3.01 -7.82
N TYR A 113 -7.04 2.26 -6.89
CA TYR A 113 -7.65 2.87 -5.71
C TYR A 113 -7.63 1.99 -4.47
N VAL A 114 -7.84 2.66 -3.33
CA VAL A 114 -8.22 2.04 -2.07
C VAL A 114 -9.44 2.75 -1.54
N GLU A 115 -10.54 2.02 -1.37
CA GLU A 115 -11.84 2.61 -1.04
C GLU A 115 -12.60 1.84 0.03
N TYR A 116 -13.37 2.58 0.83
CA TYR A 116 -14.23 2.04 1.90
C TYR A 116 -13.49 1.11 2.87
N CYS A 117 -12.17 1.26 3.01
CA CYS A 117 -11.35 0.42 3.84
C CYS A 117 -11.17 1.02 5.25
N THR A 118 -10.97 0.14 6.23
CA THR A 118 -10.55 0.52 7.58
C THR A 118 -9.14 0.03 7.83
N PHE A 119 -8.23 0.94 8.14
CA PHE A 119 -6.86 0.66 8.56
C PHE A 119 -6.77 0.80 10.07
N TYR A 120 -6.33 -0.25 10.76
CA TYR A 120 -6.26 -0.26 12.22
C TYR A 120 -4.93 -0.85 12.70
N ASN A 121 -4.18 -0.07 13.50
CA ASN A 121 -2.87 -0.48 14.04
C ASN A 121 -1.94 -0.98 12.92
N THR A 122 -1.85 -0.24 11.83
CA THR A 122 -1.01 -0.61 10.69
C THR A 122 0.45 -0.37 11.00
N HIS A 123 1.33 -1.26 10.52
CA HIS A 123 2.76 -1.05 10.66
C HIS A 123 3.27 -0.11 9.55
N ASP A 124 4.20 0.77 9.91
CA ASP A 124 4.78 1.83 9.09
C ASP A 124 3.79 2.91 8.68
N TYR A 125 2.81 2.60 7.84
CA TYR A 125 1.85 3.55 7.29
C TYR A 125 0.48 2.89 7.21
N GLY A 126 -0.59 3.64 6.94
CA GLY A 126 -1.80 3.04 6.37
C GLY A 126 -1.61 2.78 4.88
N VAL A 127 -1.34 3.86 4.14
CA VAL A 127 -0.98 3.83 2.72
C VAL A 127 0.28 4.67 2.47
N ARG A 128 1.24 4.10 1.73
CA ARG A 128 2.42 4.82 1.24
C ARG A 128 2.42 4.86 -0.29
N ILE A 129 2.36 6.07 -0.86
CA ILE A 129 2.49 6.31 -2.30
C ILE A 129 3.88 6.91 -2.55
N PHE A 130 4.80 6.07 -3.02
CA PHE A 130 6.22 6.38 -3.23
C PHE A 130 6.51 6.41 -4.73
N GLY A 131 6.93 7.55 -5.28
CA GLY A 131 7.28 7.65 -6.70
C GLY A 131 6.10 7.42 -7.64
N ALA A 132 4.88 7.71 -7.20
CA ALA A 132 3.63 7.58 -7.94
C ALA A 132 2.60 8.61 -7.43
N GLY A 133 1.47 8.75 -8.11
CA GLY A 133 0.38 9.63 -7.65
C GLY A 133 -0.75 9.78 -8.66
N ALA A 134 -0.43 10.00 -9.93
CA ALA A 134 -1.39 10.14 -11.00
C ALA A 134 -2.24 8.87 -11.12
N GLY A 135 -3.56 9.03 -11.21
CA GLY A 135 -4.48 7.89 -11.34
C GLY A 135 -4.61 7.02 -10.09
N ILE A 136 -4.12 7.46 -8.93
CA ILE A 136 -4.37 6.83 -7.63
C ILE A 136 -5.44 7.60 -6.86
N ARG A 137 -6.49 6.91 -6.41
CA ARG A 137 -7.53 7.48 -5.54
C ARG A 137 -7.60 6.77 -4.20
N LEU A 138 -7.61 7.52 -3.11
CA LEU A 138 -7.93 7.02 -1.78
C LEU A 138 -9.23 7.70 -1.36
N GLU A 139 -10.34 6.94 -1.28
CA GLU A 139 -11.65 7.51 -0.94
C GLU A 139 -12.37 6.79 0.20
N ARG A 140 -12.97 7.55 1.12
CA ARG A 140 -13.86 7.05 2.19
C ARG A 140 -13.21 5.98 3.07
N ASN A 141 -11.91 6.10 3.29
CA ASN A 141 -11.19 5.21 4.19
C ASN A 141 -11.15 5.77 5.61
N ILE A 142 -11.02 4.88 6.59
CA ILE A 142 -10.82 5.23 8.00
C ILE A 142 -9.43 4.72 8.40
N PHE A 143 -8.58 5.63 8.87
CA PHE A 143 -7.24 5.31 9.37
C PHE A 143 -7.15 5.52 10.87
N VAL A 144 -6.76 4.47 11.59
CA VAL A 144 -6.63 4.50 13.05
C VAL A 144 -5.27 3.91 13.43
N ASN A 145 -4.45 4.74 14.08
CA ASN A 145 -3.19 4.32 14.71
C ASN A 145 -2.15 3.69 13.76
N ALA A 146 -1.66 4.39 12.73
CA ALA A 146 -0.42 3.96 12.10
C ALA A 146 0.75 3.96 13.11
N ILE A 147 1.42 2.83 13.23
CA ILE A 147 2.50 2.57 14.18
C ILE A 147 3.82 2.99 13.57
N GLU A 148 4.57 3.82 14.30
CA GLU A 148 5.95 4.15 13.97
C GLU A 148 6.86 2.97 14.28
N THR A 149 7.53 2.47 13.25
CA THR A 149 8.43 1.32 13.27
C THR A 149 9.88 1.72 12.99
N GLY A 150 10.13 3.02 12.79
CA GLY A 150 11.41 3.61 12.46
C GLY A 150 11.35 4.45 11.18
N ASN A 151 12.36 4.31 10.33
CA ASN A 151 12.47 5.03 9.07
C ASN A 151 12.17 4.11 7.89
N ASP A 152 11.50 4.64 6.87
CA ASP A 152 11.34 3.99 5.58
C ASP A 152 12.64 4.09 4.76
N PHE A 153 12.71 3.26 3.72
CA PHE A 153 13.91 3.09 2.92
C PHE A 153 13.79 3.80 1.58
N THR A 154 14.89 4.40 1.10
CA THR A 154 14.91 4.92 -0.28
C THR A 154 14.90 3.77 -1.28
N TYR A 155 14.17 3.94 -2.39
CA TYR A 155 14.14 2.92 -3.44
C TYR A 155 15.49 2.72 -4.15
N ILE A 156 16.36 3.73 -4.15
CA ILE A 156 17.62 3.72 -4.92
C ILE A 156 18.66 2.80 -4.28
N ASN A 157 18.82 2.87 -2.96
CA ASN A 157 19.92 2.18 -2.27
C ASN A 157 19.46 1.36 -1.07
N GLY A 158 18.15 1.31 -0.80
CA GLY A 158 17.60 0.59 0.34
C GLY A 158 18.11 1.09 1.70
N SER A 159 18.61 2.33 1.78
CA SER A 159 19.03 2.94 3.04
C SER A 159 17.84 3.56 3.74
N SER A 160 17.74 3.34 5.06
CA SER A 160 16.73 3.99 5.91
C SER A 160 17.10 5.45 6.09
N MET A 161 16.15 6.37 5.94
CA MET A 161 16.40 7.81 6.01
C MET A 161 15.51 8.50 7.04
N GLU A 162 16.08 9.38 7.87
CA GLU A 162 15.35 10.10 8.92
C GLU A 162 14.26 11.05 8.37
N TRP A 163 14.40 11.49 7.13
CA TRP A 163 13.39 12.32 6.44
C TRP A 163 12.26 11.49 5.79
N LEU A 164 12.28 10.16 5.97
CA LEU A 164 11.19 9.26 5.61
C LEU A 164 10.63 8.57 6.87
N PRO A 165 10.10 9.33 7.85
CA PRO A 165 9.60 8.75 9.09
C PRO A 165 8.34 7.94 8.85
N THR A 166 8.25 6.79 9.50
CA THR A 166 7.02 6.00 9.56
C THR A 166 6.07 6.52 10.65
N GLY A 167 4.87 5.94 10.71
CA GLY A 167 3.83 6.21 11.69
C GLY A 167 2.75 7.20 11.22
N ALA A 168 2.82 7.65 9.96
CA ALA A 168 1.78 8.47 9.35
C ALA A 168 0.69 7.59 8.71
N ASN A 169 -0.58 7.99 8.83
CA ASN A 169 -1.69 7.23 8.25
C ASN A 169 -1.64 7.20 6.71
N ILE A 170 -1.37 8.33 6.07
CA ILE A 170 -1.10 8.40 4.62
C ILE A 170 0.19 9.19 4.38
N ALA A 171 1.07 8.65 3.54
CA ALA A 171 2.27 9.34 3.09
C ALA A 171 2.36 9.36 1.56
N ILE A 172 2.42 10.54 0.95
CA ILE A 172 2.56 10.73 -0.50
C ILE A 172 3.92 11.34 -0.86
N SER A 173 4.29 11.31 -2.13
CA SER A 173 5.55 11.87 -2.62
C SER A 173 5.34 13.29 -3.12
N ILE A 174 6.23 14.23 -2.77
CA ILE A 174 6.07 15.66 -3.11
C ILE A 174 6.31 16.00 -4.58
N PHE A 175 6.81 15.08 -5.41
CA PHE A 175 7.23 15.36 -6.79
C PHE A 175 6.04 15.37 -7.77
N TYR A 176 5.08 16.27 -7.54
CA TYR A 176 3.81 16.34 -8.28
C TYR A 176 3.98 16.56 -9.79
N SER A 177 5.01 17.29 -10.19
CA SER A 177 5.31 17.49 -11.62
C SER A 177 5.74 16.22 -12.34
N THR A 178 6.24 15.23 -11.59
CA THR A 178 6.78 13.98 -12.12
C THR A 178 5.76 12.87 -11.97
N TYR A 179 5.23 12.68 -10.76
CA TYR A 179 4.38 11.54 -10.41
C TYR A 179 2.89 11.89 -10.34
N GLY A 180 2.51 13.15 -10.57
CA GLY A 180 1.14 13.61 -10.35
C GLY A 180 0.75 13.69 -8.87
N ILE A 181 -0.54 13.95 -8.63
CA ILE A 181 -1.11 14.10 -7.28
C ILE A 181 -2.22 13.05 -7.13
N PRO A 182 -2.20 12.20 -6.09
CA PRO A 182 -3.28 11.28 -5.82
C PRO A 182 -4.54 12.01 -5.33
N GLU A 183 -5.71 11.46 -5.66
CA GLU A 183 -6.98 11.99 -5.20
C GLU A 183 -7.30 11.48 -3.79
N LEU A 184 -7.34 12.37 -2.80
CA LEU A 184 -7.70 12.04 -1.41
C LEU A 184 -9.09 12.60 -1.09
N VAL A 185 -10.11 11.74 -1.00
CA VAL A 185 -11.51 12.15 -0.88
C VAL A 185 -12.16 11.53 0.36
N ASP A 186 -12.77 12.34 1.22
CA ASP A 186 -13.56 11.87 2.38
C ASP A 186 -12.86 10.86 3.31
N ASN A 187 -11.52 10.87 3.38
CA ASN A 187 -10.77 10.01 4.30
C ASN A 187 -10.78 10.56 5.73
N TRP A 188 -10.86 9.68 6.71
CA TRP A 188 -10.77 10.00 8.13
C TRP A 188 -9.51 9.43 8.76
N SER A 189 -8.93 10.16 9.72
CA SER A 189 -7.64 9.83 10.31
C SER A 189 -7.66 10.15 11.80
N PHE A 190 -7.25 9.18 12.62
CA PHE A 190 -7.26 9.28 14.07
C PHE A 190 -6.08 8.52 14.69
N HIS A 191 -5.58 9.03 15.81
CA HIS A 191 -4.67 8.35 16.71
C HIS A 191 -5.23 8.39 18.13
N ASP A 192 -5.11 7.31 18.88
CA ASP A 192 -5.65 7.19 20.24
C ASP A 192 -4.83 7.97 21.28
N LEU A 193 -3.52 8.09 21.08
CA LEU A 193 -2.64 8.90 21.90
C LEU A 193 -2.79 10.38 21.54
N PRO A 194 -3.24 11.24 22.47
CA PRO A 194 -3.54 12.65 22.16
C PRO A 194 -2.36 13.43 21.58
N VAL A 195 -1.13 13.11 22.00
CA VAL A 195 0.08 13.75 21.49
C VAL A 195 0.31 13.43 20.01
N ILE A 196 0.15 12.17 19.61
CA ILE A 196 0.29 11.73 18.21
C ILE A 196 -0.87 12.28 17.37
N ASN A 197 -2.08 12.23 17.90
CA ASN A 197 -3.28 12.74 17.23
C ASN A 197 -3.30 14.26 17.05
N SER A 198 -2.48 14.98 17.83
CA SER A 198 -2.32 16.43 17.69
C SER A 198 -1.25 16.82 16.68
N ASP A 199 -0.41 15.87 16.25
CA ASP A 199 0.64 16.10 15.26
C ASP A 199 0.09 15.87 13.85
N SER A 200 -0.06 16.95 13.08
CA SER A 200 -0.57 16.89 11.71
C SER A 200 0.24 15.97 10.80
N LEU A 201 1.55 15.81 11.06
CA LEU A 201 2.43 14.96 10.25
C LEU A 201 2.13 13.45 10.42
N ARG A 202 1.34 13.08 11.44
CA ARG A 202 0.92 11.69 11.69
C ARG A 202 -0.35 11.30 10.95
N HIS A 203 -1.02 12.24 10.29
CA HIS A 203 -2.29 11.99 9.60
C HIS A 203 -2.09 11.84 8.09
N PHE A 204 -1.73 12.93 7.43
CA PHE A 204 -1.52 12.99 5.99
C PHE A 204 -0.24 13.79 5.77
N VAL A 205 0.78 13.16 5.18
CA VAL A 205 2.10 13.79 5.04
C VAL A 205 2.61 13.66 3.62
N GLU A 206 3.34 14.67 3.18
CA GLU A 206 4.05 14.70 1.92
C GLU A 206 5.54 14.56 2.23
N LEU A 207 6.22 13.61 1.59
CA LEU A 207 7.62 13.30 1.87
C LEU A 207 8.51 13.56 0.65
N CYS A 208 9.68 14.16 0.89
CA CYS A 208 10.76 14.27 -0.09
C CYS A 208 11.60 12.99 -0.06
N GLU A 209 11.71 12.30 -1.19
CA GLU A 209 12.47 11.05 -1.26
C GLU A 209 14.00 11.27 -1.18
N TYR A 210 14.46 12.48 -1.52
CA TYR A 210 15.89 12.84 -1.59
C TYR A 210 16.41 13.65 -0.37
N GLY A 211 15.53 14.04 0.56
CA GLY A 211 15.84 14.92 1.68
C GLY A 211 15.72 16.41 1.36
#